data_AF-A0A1H3Z160-F1
#
_entry.id   AF-A0A1H3Z160-F1
#
_cell.length_a   1.000
_cell.length_b   1.000
_cell.length_c   1.000
_cell.angle_alpha   90.00
_cell.angle_beta   90.00
_cell.angle_gamma   90.00
#
_symmetry.space_group_name_H-M   'P 1'
#
loop_
_entity.id
_entity.type
_entity.pdbx_description
1 polymer ?
#
loop_
_entity_poly.entity_id
_entity_poly.type
_entity_poly.pdbx_seq_one_letter_code
_entity_poly.pdbx_strand_id
1 'polypeptide(L)'
;MKKKTRTLVAKIIAAVLVFAMVAALLLPLFTEAAETTTAKGAAYPTRWSETYNMADIMAPALLRDTDPNGVAQQFALALRYGSITQGDIWRLYSEGFKIPVESLEILSDNGVISGYLYKTAAGLPLEPTDLKDVYDPVYFANTEFIQNAIAAGTIPNNAATIFQVFTTIAMGAGIQGSSEFNPAYFKANYPDVAKAIGDDNLTYYIYYILIGKQQGMEASKLISQK
;
A
#
# COMPACT_ATOMS: atom_id res chain seq x y z
N MET A 1 -31.76 -51.76 -3.83
CA MET A 1 -31.23 -51.40 -2.49
C MET A 1 -30.31 -50.18 -2.63
N LYS A 2 -30.88 -48.97 -2.50
CA LYS A 2 -30.19 -47.67 -2.56
C LYS A 2 -30.04 -47.13 -1.14
N LYS A 3 -28.93 -47.37 -0.44
CA LYS A 3 -28.62 -46.76 0.86
C LYS A 3 -27.10 -46.81 1.09
N LYS A 4 -26.34 -45.83 0.59
CA LYS A 4 -25.00 -45.51 1.15
C LYS A 4 -24.37 -44.17 0.75
N THR A 5 -25.10 -43.24 0.15
CA THR A 5 -24.55 -41.94 -0.31
C THR A 5 -25.18 -40.70 0.33
N ARG A 6 -25.92 -40.83 1.45
CA ARG A 6 -26.55 -39.68 2.15
C ARG A 6 -25.99 -39.36 3.54
N THR A 7 -25.00 -40.09 4.03
CA THR A 7 -24.50 -39.95 5.42
C THR A 7 -23.22 -39.12 5.57
N LEU A 8 -22.63 -38.61 4.49
CA LEU A 8 -21.45 -37.73 4.56
C LEU A 8 -21.81 -36.23 4.50
N VAL A 9 -22.92 -35.87 3.86
CA VAL A 9 -23.31 -34.45 3.70
C VAL A 9 -23.88 -33.86 5.00
N ALA A 10 -24.36 -34.70 5.92
CA ALA A 10 -24.92 -34.25 7.21
C ALA A 10 -23.85 -34.01 8.32
N LYS A 11 -22.57 -34.33 8.08
CA LYS A 11 -21.49 -34.12 9.07
C LYS A 11 -20.70 -32.83 8.89
N ILE A 12 -20.99 -32.05 7.84
CA ILE A 12 -20.24 -30.80 7.56
C ILE A 12 -21.02 -29.55 8.02
N ILE A 13 -22.30 -29.68 8.37
CA ILE A 13 -23.16 -28.52 8.70
C ILE A 13 -23.32 -28.29 10.22
N ALA A 14 -22.77 -29.15 11.08
CA ALA A 14 -22.93 -29.06 12.54
C ALA A 14 -21.62 -28.71 13.30
N ALA A 15 -20.74 -27.90 12.70
CA ALA A 15 -19.50 -27.43 13.35
C ALA A 15 -19.37 -25.90 13.31
N VAL A 16 -20.48 -25.18 13.22
CA VAL A 16 -20.54 -23.74 13.45
C VAL A 16 -21.64 -23.51 14.46
N LEU A 17 -21.26 -22.83 15.54
CA LEU A 17 -22.03 -22.32 16.67
C LEU A 17 -22.14 -23.20 17.93
N VAL A 18 -21.82 -22.49 19.01
CA VAL A 18 -22.08 -22.71 20.44
C VAL A 18 -21.04 -23.55 21.20
N PHE A 19 -20.04 -22.88 21.80
CA PHE A 19 -20.07 -22.57 23.24
C PHE A 19 -18.83 -21.77 23.66
N ALA A 20 -19.08 -20.62 24.28
CA ALA A 20 -18.10 -19.84 25.03
C ALA A 20 -17.96 -20.40 26.45
N MET A 21 -16.84 -20.06 27.10
CA MET A 21 -16.48 -20.21 28.52
C MET A 21 -16.00 -21.59 29.02
N VAL A 22 -14.76 -21.61 29.52
CA VAL A 22 -14.31 -21.80 30.94
C VAL A 22 -12.78 -21.99 30.87
N ALA A 23 -11.98 -20.94 31.07
CA ALA A 23 -11.32 -20.57 32.33
C ALA A 23 -10.24 -21.56 32.85
N ALA A 24 -8.98 -21.11 32.72
CA ALA A 24 -7.84 -21.21 33.65
C ALA A 24 -7.08 -22.54 33.88
N LEU A 25 -5.75 -22.35 34.11
CA LEU A 25 -4.63 -23.28 34.40
C LEU A 25 -4.05 -24.04 33.17
N LEU A 26 -2.78 -23.90 32.75
CA LEU A 26 -1.51 -23.61 33.43
C LEU A 26 -0.55 -22.77 32.56
N LEU A 27 0.10 -21.77 33.15
CA LEU A 27 1.42 -21.22 32.75
C LEU A 27 2.52 -21.98 33.53
N PRO A 28 3.85 -21.80 33.31
CA PRO A 28 4.59 -21.17 32.20
C PRO A 28 5.80 -22.04 31.73
N LEU A 29 6.38 -21.80 30.56
CA LEU A 29 7.83 -22.03 30.35
C LEU A 29 8.28 -21.33 29.06
N PHE A 30 8.58 -20.05 29.16
CA PHE A 30 9.62 -19.32 28.41
C PHE A 30 9.68 -17.93 29.04
N THR A 31 10.20 -17.89 30.27
CA THR A 31 10.91 -16.72 30.76
C THR A 31 12.25 -16.64 30.04
N GLU A 32 12.69 -15.40 29.82
CA GLU A 32 14.03 -15.00 29.37
C GLU A 32 14.15 -14.69 27.87
N ALA A 33 13.54 -13.56 27.50
CA ALA A 33 14.07 -12.69 26.45
C ALA A 33 14.19 -11.28 27.03
N ALA A 34 15.45 -10.86 27.20
CA ALA A 34 15.97 -9.50 27.35
C ALA A 34 15.00 -8.42 27.85
N GLU A 35 15.17 -8.04 29.11
CA GLU A 35 14.72 -6.75 29.63
C GLU A 35 15.43 -5.63 28.85
N THR A 36 14.78 -5.11 27.81
CA THR A 36 14.92 -3.69 27.54
C THR A 36 14.13 -2.99 28.63
N THR A 37 14.82 -2.25 29.49
CA THR A 37 14.17 -1.40 30.49
C THR A 37 13.35 -0.34 29.77
N THR A 38 12.13 -0.70 29.38
CA THR A 38 11.11 0.26 28.96
C THR A 38 10.82 1.05 30.20
N ALA A 39 11.17 2.34 30.19
CA ALA A 39 10.83 3.25 31.25
C ALA A 39 9.32 3.11 31.52
N LYS A 40 9.00 2.74 32.76
CA LYS A 40 7.65 2.55 33.27
C LYS A 40 6.79 3.76 32.86
N GLY A 41 5.89 3.55 31.90
CA GLY A 41 5.01 4.60 31.39
C GLY A 41 4.23 5.28 32.52
N ALA A 42 4.01 6.58 32.39
CA ALA A 42 3.37 7.41 33.41
C ALA A 42 2.02 6.82 33.88
N ALA A 43 1.75 6.85 35.18
CA ALA A 43 0.58 6.25 35.83
C ALA A 43 -0.77 6.96 35.54
N TYR A 44 -0.77 7.98 34.68
CA TYR A 44 -1.96 8.72 34.25
C TYR A 44 -1.82 9.08 32.77
N PRO A 45 -2.93 9.05 31.99
CA PRO A 45 -2.89 9.43 30.58
C PRO A 45 -2.51 10.91 30.46
N THR A 46 -1.28 11.17 29.99
CA THR A 46 -0.84 12.53 29.68
C THR A 46 -1.27 12.86 28.26
N ARG A 47 -1.82 14.06 28.00
CA ARG A 47 -2.14 14.55 26.64
C ARG A 47 -0.93 14.60 25.69
N TRP A 48 0.27 14.31 26.20
CA TRP A 48 1.56 14.31 25.51
C TRP A 48 2.02 12.91 25.08
N SER A 49 1.22 11.86 25.31
CA SER A 49 1.49 10.51 24.80
C SER A 49 0.86 10.26 23.41
N GLU A 50 0.00 11.16 22.94
CA GLU A 50 -0.59 11.11 21.62
C GLU A 50 0.28 11.94 20.66
N THR A 51 0.97 11.28 19.74
CA THR A 51 1.66 11.93 18.63
C THR A 51 0.65 12.17 17.51
N TYR A 52 0.27 13.42 17.29
CA TYR A 52 -0.57 13.80 16.14
C TYR A 52 0.31 14.05 14.93
N ASN A 53 0.02 13.36 13.82
CA ASN A 53 0.63 13.73 12.54
C ASN A 53 -0.05 14.99 12.01
N MET A 54 0.67 15.80 11.24
CA MET A 54 0.09 17.02 10.65
C MET A 54 -1.16 16.71 9.81
N ALA A 55 -1.21 15.54 9.17
CA ALA A 55 -2.38 15.04 8.47
C ALA A 55 -3.63 14.95 9.37
N ASP A 56 -3.49 14.45 10.61
CA ASP A 56 -4.60 14.28 11.56
C ASP A 56 -5.07 15.63 12.11
N ILE A 57 -4.17 16.62 12.17
CA ILE A 57 -4.50 18.00 12.55
C ILE A 57 -5.27 18.72 11.42
N MET A 58 -4.94 18.42 10.16
CA MET A 58 -5.60 19.00 8.98
C MET A 58 -6.93 18.31 8.64
N ALA A 59 -7.09 17.03 8.98
CA ALA A 59 -8.28 16.22 8.78
C ALA A 59 -9.63 16.92 9.08
N PRO A 60 -9.85 17.57 10.24
CA PRO A 60 -11.13 18.22 10.54
C PRO A 60 -11.47 19.39 9.61
N ALA A 61 -10.47 20.08 9.05
CA ALA A 61 -10.71 21.14 8.07
C ALA A 61 -11.26 20.59 6.75
N LEU A 62 -10.85 19.37 6.38
CA LEU A 62 -11.21 18.69 5.13
C LEU A 62 -12.59 18.02 5.16
N LEU A 63 -13.33 18.10 6.28
CA LEU A 63 -14.71 17.60 6.36
C LEU A 63 -15.73 18.58 5.73
N ARG A 64 -15.32 19.83 5.50
CA ARG A 64 -16.17 20.90 4.95
C ARG A 64 -15.70 21.25 3.54
N ASP A 65 -16.57 21.88 2.77
CA ASP A 65 -16.21 22.40 1.45
C ASP A 65 -15.19 23.53 1.65
N THR A 66 -13.94 23.24 1.29
CA THR A 66 -12.77 24.08 1.58
C THR A 66 -12.18 24.63 0.28
N ASP A 67 -11.54 25.79 0.34
CA ASP A 67 -10.87 26.40 -0.82
C ASP A 67 -9.75 25.48 -1.37
N PRO A 68 -9.83 25.10 -2.66
CA PRO A 68 -8.86 24.19 -3.27
C PRO A 68 -7.41 24.73 -3.26
N ASN A 69 -7.23 26.03 -3.45
CA ASN A 69 -5.90 26.64 -3.49
C ASN A 69 -5.24 26.63 -2.11
N GLY A 70 -5.99 26.97 -1.06
CA GLY A 70 -5.51 26.92 0.32
C GLY A 70 -5.09 25.51 0.75
N VAL A 71 -5.90 24.50 0.42
CA VAL A 71 -5.58 23.09 0.72
C VAL A 71 -4.33 22.64 -0.04
N ALA A 72 -4.22 22.98 -1.33
CA ALA A 72 -3.04 22.66 -2.13
C ALA A 72 -1.77 23.28 -1.53
N GLN A 73 -1.82 24.54 -1.10
CA GLN A 73 -0.66 25.21 -0.49
C GLN A 73 -0.27 24.57 0.85
N GLN A 74 -1.24 24.22 1.70
CA GLN A 74 -0.95 23.58 2.98
C GLN A 74 -0.33 22.21 2.78
N PHE A 75 -0.87 21.39 1.87
CA PHE A 75 -0.28 20.11 1.53
C PHE A 75 1.09 20.25 0.86
N ALA A 76 1.28 21.22 -0.02
CA ALA A 76 2.57 21.47 -0.65
C ALA A 76 3.66 21.80 0.38
N LEU A 77 3.33 22.66 1.35
CA LEU A 77 4.24 22.98 2.45
C LEU A 77 4.49 21.75 3.32
N ALA A 78 3.44 21.02 3.70
CA ALA A 78 3.56 19.85 4.57
C ALA A 78 4.40 18.73 3.94
N LEU A 79 4.22 18.46 2.63
CA LEU A 79 5.04 17.51 1.87
C LEU A 79 6.48 17.99 1.74
N ARG A 80 6.69 19.28 1.48
CA ARG A 80 8.03 19.87 1.34
C ARG A 80 8.84 19.81 2.64
N TYR A 81 8.18 20.02 3.78
CA TYR A 81 8.82 19.90 5.09
C TYR A 81 8.90 18.46 5.60
N GLY A 82 8.36 17.48 4.86
CA GLY A 82 8.32 16.08 5.28
C GLY A 82 7.42 15.81 6.48
N SER A 83 6.53 16.75 6.83
CA SER A 83 5.56 16.61 7.94
C SER A 83 4.43 15.64 7.60
N ILE A 84 4.18 15.42 6.30
CA ILE A 84 3.28 14.40 5.77
C ILE A 84 3.93 13.74 4.56
N THR A 85 3.50 12.52 4.25
CA THR A 85 3.81 11.81 3.01
C THR A 85 2.62 11.81 2.06
N GLN A 86 2.82 11.48 0.78
CA GLN A 86 1.67 11.28 -0.13
C GLN A 86 0.78 10.12 0.33
N GLY A 87 1.36 9.14 1.04
CA GLY A 87 0.61 8.06 1.68
C GLY A 87 -0.36 8.54 2.76
N ASP A 88 -0.02 9.59 3.51
CA ASP A 88 -0.94 10.19 4.48
C ASP A 88 -2.10 10.90 3.78
N ILE A 89 -1.85 11.56 2.65
CA ILE A 89 -2.91 12.17 1.82
C ILE A 89 -3.83 11.08 1.27
N TRP A 90 -3.27 9.97 0.79
CA TRP A 90 -4.04 8.81 0.34
C TRP A 90 -4.90 8.21 1.47
N ARG A 91 -4.33 8.09 2.68
CA ARG A 91 -5.08 7.65 3.86
C ARG A 91 -6.28 8.55 4.11
N LEU A 92 -6.07 9.87 4.17
CA LEU A 92 -7.15 10.84 4.36
C LEU A 92 -8.22 10.71 3.27
N TYR A 93 -7.82 10.59 2.01
CA TYR A 93 -8.77 10.37 0.92
C TYR A 93 -9.59 9.08 1.12
N SER A 94 -8.93 7.97 1.48
CA SER A 94 -9.57 6.67 1.71
C SER A 94 -10.48 6.64 2.94
N GLU A 95 -10.19 7.45 3.96
CA GLU A 95 -11.00 7.60 5.17
C GLU A 95 -12.28 8.44 4.93
N GLY A 96 -12.44 9.00 3.72
CA GLY A 96 -13.62 9.74 3.30
C GLY A 96 -13.56 11.24 3.57
N PHE A 97 -12.36 11.79 3.82
CA PHE A 97 -12.18 13.24 3.88
C PHE A 97 -12.37 13.87 2.49
N LYS A 98 -13.07 15.01 2.43
CA LYS A 98 -13.39 15.70 1.18
C LYS A 98 -12.22 16.55 0.71
N ILE A 99 -11.16 15.90 0.24
CA ILE A 99 -10.05 16.60 -0.41
C ILE A 99 -10.51 17.04 -1.81
N PRO A 100 -10.46 18.35 -2.15
CA PRO A 100 -10.79 18.81 -3.49
C PRO A 100 -9.84 18.20 -4.52
N VAL A 101 -10.41 17.66 -5.61
CA VAL A 101 -9.61 17.07 -6.71
C VAL A 101 -8.72 18.12 -7.36
N GLU A 102 -9.21 19.35 -7.48
CA GLU A 102 -8.46 20.51 -7.98
C GLU A 102 -7.19 20.79 -7.16
N SER A 103 -7.21 20.55 -5.83
CA SER A 103 -6.01 20.68 -5.01
C SER A 103 -4.95 19.67 -5.39
N LEU A 104 -5.35 18.43 -5.68
CA LEU A 104 -4.45 17.36 -6.10
C LEU A 104 -3.93 17.59 -7.52
N GLU A 105 -4.76 18.14 -8.41
CA GLU A 105 -4.34 18.56 -9.76
C GLU A 105 -3.22 19.60 -9.67
N ILE A 106 -3.44 20.69 -8.92
CA ILE A 106 -2.43 21.75 -8.73
C ILE A 106 -1.13 21.17 -8.14
N LEU A 107 -1.23 20.25 -7.18
CA LEU A 107 -0.05 19.61 -6.59
C LEU A 107 0.70 18.72 -7.59
N SER A 108 -0.03 18.02 -8.46
CA SER A 108 0.53 17.14 -9.49
C SER A 108 1.21 17.98 -10.58
N ASP A 109 0.58 19.06 -11.03
CA ASP A 109 1.12 19.98 -12.03
C ASP A 109 2.40 20.67 -11.54
N ASN A 110 2.46 20.99 -10.25
CA ASN A 110 3.67 21.52 -9.61
C ASN A 110 4.74 20.44 -9.33
N GLY A 111 4.49 19.18 -9.66
CA GLY A 111 5.41 18.06 -9.45
C GLY A 111 5.65 17.69 -7.98
N VAL A 112 4.76 18.13 -7.08
CA VAL A 112 4.87 17.89 -5.63
C VAL A 112 4.36 16.50 -5.26
N ILE A 113 3.27 16.07 -5.89
CA ILE A 113 2.72 14.72 -5.74
C ILE A 113 2.89 13.91 -7.02
N SER A 114 2.75 12.59 -6.89
CA SER A 114 2.66 11.68 -8.03
C SER A 114 1.36 11.88 -8.80
N GLY A 115 1.43 11.76 -10.13
CA GLY A 115 0.23 11.74 -10.99
C GLY A 115 -0.68 10.56 -10.69
N TYR A 116 -0.12 9.47 -10.14
CA TYR A 116 -0.89 8.32 -9.63
C TYR A 116 -1.90 8.73 -8.56
N LEU A 117 -1.48 9.51 -7.55
CA LEU A 117 -2.37 9.96 -6.47
C LEU A 117 -3.52 10.82 -7.02
N TYR A 118 -3.19 11.81 -7.85
CA TYR A 118 -4.18 12.71 -8.46
C TYR A 118 -5.19 11.95 -9.32
N LYS A 119 -4.72 11.17 -10.31
CA LYS A 119 -5.61 10.49 -11.26
C LYS A 119 -6.46 9.42 -10.61
N THR A 120 -5.91 8.70 -9.63
CA THR A 120 -6.69 7.73 -8.87
C THR A 120 -7.78 8.41 -8.04
N ALA A 121 -7.48 9.55 -7.41
CA ALA A 121 -8.47 10.33 -6.66
C ALA A 121 -9.53 10.99 -7.56
N ALA A 122 -9.15 11.38 -8.78
CA ALA A 122 -10.04 11.96 -9.79
C ALA A 122 -10.86 10.91 -10.58
N GLY A 123 -10.51 9.63 -10.48
CA GLY A 123 -11.12 8.57 -11.30
C GLY A 123 -10.72 8.62 -12.79
N LEU A 124 -9.56 9.23 -13.09
CA LEU A 124 -9.03 9.35 -14.46
C LEU A 124 -8.19 8.12 -14.83
N PRO A 125 -8.11 7.76 -16.12
CA PRO A 125 -7.26 6.65 -16.57
C PRO A 125 -5.78 6.98 -16.32
N LEU A 126 -5.06 6.01 -15.76
CA LEU A 126 -3.61 6.12 -15.56
C LEU A 126 -2.87 6.09 -16.90
N GLU A 127 -1.76 6.83 -16.96
CA GLU A 127 -0.85 6.84 -18.09
C GLU A 127 0.52 6.29 -17.66
N PRO A 128 1.35 5.83 -18.61
CA PRO A 128 2.70 5.35 -18.30
C PRO A 128 3.57 6.37 -17.56
N THR A 129 3.34 7.66 -17.77
CA THR A 129 4.06 8.77 -17.13
C THR A 129 3.81 8.85 -15.62
N ASP A 130 2.63 8.46 -15.15
CA ASP A 130 2.25 8.47 -13.74
C ASP A 130 2.95 7.36 -12.94
N LEU A 131 3.27 6.26 -13.63
CA LEU A 131 3.91 5.07 -13.08
C LEU A 131 5.39 4.97 -13.42
N LYS A 132 6.02 6.04 -13.91
CA LYS A 132 7.43 6.06 -14.36
C LYS A 132 8.44 5.52 -13.35
N ASP A 133 8.09 5.53 -12.07
CA ASP A 133 8.96 5.07 -10.98
C ASP A 133 8.99 3.54 -10.85
N VAL A 134 7.92 2.87 -11.28
CA VAL A 134 7.75 1.40 -11.20
C VAL A 134 7.60 0.73 -12.56
N TYR A 135 7.37 1.51 -13.61
CA TYR A 135 7.08 1.05 -14.95
C TYR A 135 7.98 1.77 -15.97
N ASP A 136 8.79 0.98 -16.67
CA ASP A 136 9.50 1.42 -17.86
C ASP A 136 8.94 0.64 -19.07
N PRO A 137 8.37 1.31 -20.08
CA PRO A 137 7.80 0.66 -21.27
C PRO A 137 8.79 -0.24 -22.00
N VAL A 138 10.07 0.14 -22.08
CA VAL A 138 11.10 -0.61 -22.79
C VAL A 138 11.53 -1.82 -21.94
N TYR A 139 11.72 -1.61 -20.64
CA TYR A 139 12.09 -2.69 -19.72
C TYR A 139 11.00 -3.78 -19.68
N PHE A 140 9.76 -3.38 -19.46
CA PHE A 140 8.66 -4.33 -19.28
C PHE A 140 8.32 -5.10 -20.56
N ALA A 141 8.39 -4.44 -21.73
CA ALA A 141 8.19 -5.13 -23.01
C ALA A 141 9.24 -6.23 -23.29
N ASN A 142 10.44 -6.11 -22.73
CA ASN A 142 11.52 -7.09 -22.86
C ASN A 142 11.49 -8.20 -21.79
N THR A 143 10.54 -8.15 -20.85
CA THR A 143 10.43 -9.16 -19.80
C THR A 143 9.89 -10.47 -20.37
N GLU A 144 10.40 -11.62 -19.89
CA GLU A 144 9.98 -12.96 -20.34
C GLU A 144 8.45 -13.16 -20.27
N PHE A 145 7.80 -12.58 -19.26
CA PHE A 145 6.35 -12.60 -19.10
C PHE A 145 5.62 -12.05 -20.35
N ILE A 146 6.03 -10.89 -20.86
CA ILE A 146 5.42 -10.26 -22.03
C ILE A 146 5.83 -10.98 -23.32
N GLN A 147 7.10 -11.38 -23.44
CA GLN A 147 7.58 -12.11 -24.62
C GLN A 147 6.83 -13.44 -24.81
N ASN A 148 6.61 -14.19 -23.73
CA ASN A 148 5.84 -15.44 -23.76
C ASN A 148 4.37 -15.19 -24.10
N ALA A 149 3.76 -14.12 -23.57
CA ALA A 149 2.37 -13.76 -23.87
C ALA A 149 2.18 -13.31 -25.33
N ILE A 150 3.15 -12.60 -25.90
CA ILE A 150 3.17 -12.22 -27.32
C ILE A 150 3.37 -13.46 -28.20
N ALA A 151 4.33 -14.34 -27.86
CA ALA A 151 4.59 -15.57 -28.60
C ALA A 151 3.39 -16.54 -28.58
N ALA A 152 2.66 -16.59 -27.48
CA ALA A 152 1.41 -17.33 -27.35
C ALA A 152 0.21 -16.67 -28.07
N GLY A 153 0.37 -15.47 -28.62
CA GLY A 153 -0.69 -14.71 -29.29
C GLY A 153 -1.79 -14.22 -28.33
N THR A 154 -1.53 -14.21 -27.02
CA THR A 154 -2.51 -13.77 -26.01
C THR A 154 -2.65 -12.25 -25.98
N ILE A 155 -1.56 -11.53 -26.27
CA ILE A 155 -1.53 -10.08 -26.34
C ILE A 155 -0.92 -9.59 -27.65
N PRO A 156 -1.48 -8.56 -28.29
CA PRO A 156 -0.82 -7.87 -29.40
C PRO A 156 0.42 -7.11 -28.89
N ASN A 157 1.44 -7.00 -29.75
CA ASN A 157 2.63 -6.18 -29.48
C ASN A 157 2.30 -4.68 -29.64
N ASN A 158 1.49 -4.15 -28.72
CA ASN A 158 1.08 -2.75 -28.67
C ASN A 158 1.36 -2.19 -27.27
N ALA A 159 2.04 -1.04 -27.21
CA ALA A 159 2.41 -0.37 -25.96
C ALA A 159 1.20 -0.12 -25.03
N ALA A 160 0.04 0.25 -25.58
CA ALA A 160 -1.16 0.48 -24.78
C ALA A 160 -1.67 -0.81 -24.11
N THR A 161 -1.63 -1.93 -24.83
CA THR A 161 -2.04 -3.24 -24.28
C THR A 161 -1.03 -3.73 -23.25
N ILE A 162 0.27 -3.59 -23.51
CA ILE A 162 1.32 -3.93 -22.55
C ILE A 162 1.15 -3.16 -21.25
N PHE A 163 0.84 -1.86 -21.32
CA PHE A 163 0.55 -1.05 -20.14
C PHE A 163 -0.71 -1.51 -19.39
N GLN A 164 -1.78 -1.86 -20.09
CA GLN A 164 -2.98 -2.42 -19.44
C GLN A 164 -2.70 -3.75 -18.74
N VAL A 165 -1.90 -4.62 -19.36
CA VAL A 165 -1.45 -5.88 -18.75
C VAL A 165 -0.63 -5.60 -17.51
N PHE A 166 0.21 -4.56 -17.53
CA PHE A 166 0.98 -4.16 -16.38
C PHE A 166 0.09 -3.79 -15.18
N THR A 167 -0.85 -2.85 -15.40
CA THR A 167 -1.71 -2.33 -14.32
C THR A 167 -2.72 -3.35 -13.79
N THR A 168 -3.20 -4.26 -14.63
CA THR A 168 -4.26 -5.23 -14.24
C THR A 168 -3.72 -6.57 -13.76
N ILE A 169 -2.62 -7.06 -14.32
CA ILE A 169 -2.10 -8.41 -14.06
C ILE A 169 -0.72 -8.34 -13.39
N ALA A 170 0.23 -7.63 -13.99
CA ALA A 170 1.63 -7.67 -13.57
C ALA A 170 1.84 -7.15 -12.14
N MET A 171 1.18 -6.04 -11.78
CA MET A 171 1.26 -5.46 -10.43
C MET A 171 0.71 -6.42 -9.36
N GLY A 172 -0.40 -7.12 -9.63
CA GLY A 172 -0.95 -8.12 -8.70
C GLY A 172 -0.12 -9.41 -8.64
N ALA A 173 0.50 -9.79 -9.76
CA ALA A 173 1.41 -10.94 -9.82
C ALA A 173 2.81 -10.65 -9.24
N GLY A 174 3.15 -9.38 -8.98
CA GLY A 174 4.46 -8.99 -8.47
C GLY A 174 5.58 -9.05 -9.53
N ILE A 175 5.25 -8.82 -10.81
CA ILE A 175 6.23 -8.84 -11.90
C ILE A 175 6.94 -7.49 -11.99
N GLN A 176 8.29 -7.54 -11.99
CA GLN A 176 9.12 -6.34 -12.09
C GLN A 176 8.82 -5.52 -13.37
N GLY A 177 8.45 -4.25 -13.19
CA GLY A 177 8.08 -3.35 -14.28
C GLY A 177 9.18 -2.39 -14.73
N SER A 178 10.19 -2.16 -13.89
CA SER A 178 11.33 -1.27 -14.17
C SER A 178 12.60 -1.80 -13.51
N SER A 179 13.76 -1.34 -13.95
CA SER A 179 15.05 -1.63 -13.28
C SER A 179 15.14 -1.03 -11.88
N GLU A 180 14.42 0.05 -11.63
CA GLU A 180 14.46 0.82 -10.38
C GLU A 180 13.63 0.20 -9.26
N PHE A 181 12.63 -0.62 -9.59
CA PHE A 181 11.71 -1.19 -8.61
C PHE A 181 11.51 -2.70 -8.83
N ASN A 182 12.00 -3.49 -7.88
CA ASN A 182 11.71 -4.91 -7.80
C ASN A 182 10.90 -5.21 -6.51
N PRO A 183 9.64 -5.70 -6.63
CA PRO A 183 8.78 -5.93 -5.47
C PRO A 183 9.33 -7.02 -4.53
N ALA A 184 10.04 -8.02 -5.05
CA ALA A 184 10.64 -9.07 -4.22
C ALA A 184 11.80 -8.53 -3.37
N TYR A 185 12.66 -7.68 -3.95
CA TYR A 185 13.73 -7.03 -3.19
C TYR A 185 13.17 -6.03 -2.18
N PHE A 186 12.17 -5.25 -2.55
CA PHE A 186 11.51 -4.33 -1.64
C PHE A 186 10.89 -5.05 -0.42
N LYS A 187 10.20 -6.17 -0.65
CA LYS A 187 9.63 -7.01 0.43
C LYS A 187 10.73 -7.58 1.35
N ALA A 188 11.86 -7.99 0.79
CA ALA A 188 12.98 -8.53 1.56
C ALA A 188 13.73 -7.48 2.38
N ASN A 189 13.89 -6.26 1.84
CA ASN A 189 14.60 -5.17 2.49
C ASN A 189 13.82 -4.58 3.67
N TYR A 190 12.48 -4.57 3.60
CA TYR A 190 11.60 -3.89 4.55
C TYR A 190 10.61 -4.85 5.22
N PRO A 191 11.07 -5.70 6.16
CA PRO A 191 10.22 -6.70 6.81
C PRO A 191 9.07 -6.10 7.62
N ASP A 192 9.24 -4.91 8.19
CA ASP A 192 8.17 -4.22 8.94
C ASP A 192 7.02 -3.79 8.03
N VAL A 193 7.36 -3.26 6.85
CA VAL A 193 6.39 -2.90 5.80
C VAL A 193 5.73 -4.16 5.27
N ALA A 194 6.50 -5.23 5.07
CA ALA A 194 5.96 -6.51 4.62
C ALA A 194 4.99 -7.14 5.63
N LYS A 195 5.24 -6.96 6.93
CA LYS A 195 4.35 -7.40 8.00
C LYS A 195 3.05 -6.58 8.06
N ALA A 196 3.11 -5.29 7.74
CA ALA A 196 1.93 -4.42 7.71
C ALA A 196 1.04 -4.67 6.46
N ILE A 197 1.65 -4.90 5.29
CA ILE A 197 0.94 -5.08 4.02
C ILE A 197 0.49 -6.54 3.83
N GLY A 198 1.32 -7.52 4.21
CA GLY A 198 1.06 -8.94 3.96
C GLY A 198 1.43 -9.37 2.54
N ASP A 199 0.61 -10.21 1.92
CA ASP A 199 0.91 -10.84 0.61
C ASP A 199 0.27 -10.12 -0.59
N ASP A 200 -0.20 -8.89 -0.42
CA ASP A 200 -0.73 -8.10 -1.53
C ASP A 200 0.37 -7.34 -2.28
N ASN A 201 0.81 -7.93 -3.41
CA ASN A 201 1.82 -7.35 -4.29
C ASN A 201 1.44 -5.94 -4.79
N LEU A 202 0.16 -5.71 -5.12
CA LEU A 202 -0.29 -4.43 -5.67
C LEU A 202 0.00 -3.28 -4.70
N THR A 203 -0.29 -3.52 -3.41
CA THR A 203 -0.07 -2.53 -2.35
C THR A 203 1.42 -2.16 -2.21
N TYR A 204 2.37 -3.05 -2.50
CA TYR A 204 3.80 -2.70 -2.48
C TYR A 204 4.19 -1.70 -3.58
N TYR A 205 3.64 -1.82 -4.78
CA TYR A 205 3.89 -0.83 -5.86
C TYR A 205 3.36 0.54 -5.44
N ILE A 206 2.12 0.57 -4.94
CA ILE A 206 1.46 1.80 -4.50
C ILE A 206 2.25 2.43 -3.34
N TYR A 207 2.65 1.62 -2.37
CA TYR A 207 3.44 2.08 -1.23
C TYR A 207 4.76 2.71 -1.67
N TYR A 208 5.46 2.10 -2.63
CA TYR A 208 6.71 2.66 -3.14
C TYR A 208 6.52 4.00 -3.85
N ILE A 209 5.47 4.12 -4.67
CA ILE A 209 5.12 5.36 -5.39
C ILE A 209 4.76 6.48 -4.41
N LEU A 210 3.97 6.19 -3.37
CA LEU A 210 3.44 7.20 -2.46
C LEU A 210 4.38 7.55 -1.30
N ILE A 211 5.16 6.59 -0.82
CA ILE A 211 5.96 6.73 0.41
C ILE A 211 7.41 6.40 0.13
N GLY A 212 7.67 5.23 -0.46
CA GLY A 212 9.02 4.66 -0.52
C GLY A 212 10.03 5.52 -1.25
N LYS A 213 9.65 6.09 -2.40
CA LYS A 213 10.53 6.99 -3.15
C LYS A 213 10.85 8.28 -2.40
N GLN A 214 9.87 8.87 -1.72
CA GLN A 214 10.08 10.10 -0.94
C GLN A 214 11.01 9.85 0.26
N GLN A 215 10.94 8.66 0.86
CA GLN A 215 11.80 8.24 1.96
C GLN A 215 13.18 7.71 1.51
N GLY A 216 13.44 7.65 0.20
CA GLY A 216 14.70 7.13 -0.34
C GLY A 216 14.89 5.64 -0.09
N MET A 217 13.79 4.87 -0.05
CA MET A 217 13.84 3.42 0.16
C MET A 217 14.44 2.71 -1.06
N GLU A 218 15.35 1.78 -0.82
CA GLU A 218 16.04 1.01 -1.85
C GLU A 218 15.16 -0.17 -2.29
N ALA A 219 14.67 -0.11 -3.53
CA ALA A 219 13.82 -1.15 -4.13
C ALA A 219 14.47 -1.88 -5.31
N SER A 220 15.60 -1.41 -5.83
CA SER A 220 16.27 -1.97 -7.01
C SER A 220 17.21 -3.13 -6.69
N LYS A 221 17.69 -3.23 -5.44
CA LYS A 221 18.68 -4.23 -5.02
C LYS A 221 18.46 -4.64 -3.56
N LEU A 222 18.98 -5.81 -3.19
CA LEU A 222 19.01 -6.26 -1.80
C LEU A 222 20.03 -5.44 -1.00
N ILE A 223 19.59 -4.90 0.13
CA ILE A 223 20.49 -4.26 1.08
C ILE A 223 21.20 -5.40 1.81
N SER A 224 22.50 -5.53 1.60
CA SER A 224 23.30 -6.49 2.34
C SER A 224 23.28 -6.10 3.82
N GLN A 225 22.63 -6.89 4.66
CA GLN A 225 22.63 -6.68 6.11
C GLN A 225 24.06 -6.90 6.62
N LYS A 226 24.69 -5.85 7.15
CA LYS A 226 25.96 -5.92 7.86
C LYS A 226 25.76 -6.31 9.31
#